data_AF-A0A1I4HP02-F1
#
_entry.id   AF-A0A1I4HP02-F1
#
_cell.length_a   1.000
_cell.length_b   1.000
_cell.length_c   1.000
_cell.angle_alpha   90.00
_cell.angle_beta   90.00
_cell.angle_gamma   90.00
#
_symmetry.space_group_name_H-M   'P 1'
#
loop_
_entity.id
_entity.type
_entity.pdbx_description
1 polymer ?
#
loop_
_entity_poly.entity_id
_entity_poly.type
_entity_poly.pdbx_seq_one_letter_code
_entity_poly.pdbx_strand_id
1 'polypeptide(L)'
;MPTPTGQMTVTLTRELEQFVRDKVREGAFATTSEYIRDLVRTRYLAEKEREARLRTLDAALAEGIADAEAGRVMPVGEAFARIRAELGLDDDAGKP
;
A
#
# COMPACT_ATOMS: atom_id res chain seq x y z
N MET A 1 18.55 -10.07 18.54
CA MET A 1 17.65 -11.13 19.02
C MET A 1 17.34 -12.06 17.84
N PRO A 2 17.62 -13.37 17.91
CA PRO A 2 17.17 -14.29 16.86
C PRO A 2 15.64 -14.25 16.81
N THR A 3 15.08 -14.13 15.60
CA THR A 3 13.63 -14.13 15.40
C THR A 3 13.09 -15.51 15.79
N PRO A 4 12.05 -15.63 16.64
CA PRO A 4 11.51 -16.93 17.01
C PRO A 4 10.98 -17.64 15.76
N THR A 5 11.57 -18.79 15.45
CA THR A 5 11.09 -19.70 14.39
C THR A 5 10.00 -20.61 14.94
N GLY A 6 8.79 -20.50 14.39
CA GLY A 6 7.72 -21.49 14.59
C GLY A 6 7.78 -22.57 13.50
N GLN A 7 7.56 -23.83 13.87
CA GLN A 7 7.35 -24.91 12.92
C GLN A 7 5.85 -25.17 12.76
N MET A 8 5.40 -25.37 11.53
CA MET A 8 4.00 -25.66 11.21
C MET A 8 3.95 -26.69 10.08
N THR A 9 3.11 -27.72 10.24
CA THR A 9 2.85 -28.71 9.19
C THR A 9 1.62 -28.26 8.41
N VAL A 10 1.74 -28.19 7.09
CA VAL A 10 0.65 -27.75 6.19
C VAL A 10 0.32 -28.90 5.23
N THR A 11 -0.96 -29.21 5.09
CA THR A 11 -1.44 -30.18 4.09
C THR A 11 -1.88 -29.42 2.86
N LEU A 12 -1.34 -29.79 1.71
CA LEU A 12 -1.69 -29.20 0.41
C LEU A 12 -2.47 -30.22 -0.43
N THR A 13 -3.32 -29.72 -1.32
CA THR A 13 -3.89 -30.57 -2.37
C THR A 13 -2.78 -31.01 -3.33
N ARG A 14 -2.99 -32.11 -4.06
CA ARG A 14 -2.00 -32.62 -5.03
C ARG A 14 -1.61 -31.57 -6.08
N GLU A 15 -2.57 -30.77 -6.53
CA GLU A 15 -2.35 -29.70 -7.50
C GLU A 15 -1.41 -28.61 -6.94
N LEU A 16 -1.64 -28.18 -5.69
CA LEU A 16 -0.79 -27.19 -5.03
C LEU A 16 0.60 -27.74 -4.72
N GLU A 17 0.71 -29.01 -4.33
CA GLU A 17 2.02 -29.66 -4.16
C GLU A 17 2.81 -29.66 -5.47
N GLN A 18 2.17 -30.04 -6.58
CA GLN A 18 2.80 -30.05 -7.89
C GLN A 18 3.24 -28.64 -8.31
N PHE A 19 2.36 -27.64 -8.14
CA PHE A 19 2.67 -26.25 -8.41
C PHE A 19 3.91 -25.76 -7.63
N VAL A 20 3.98 -26.04 -6.33
CA VAL A 20 5.13 -25.67 -5.50
C VAL A 20 6.40 -26.36 -5.99
N ARG A 21 6.33 -27.65 -6.32
CA ARG A 21 7.48 -28.41 -6.86
C ARG A 21 7.96 -27.85 -8.18
N ASP A 22 7.05 -27.44 -9.06
CA ASP A 22 7.39 -26.83 -10.34
C ASP A 22 8.07 -25.47 -10.13
N LYS A 23 7.58 -24.63 -9.20
CA LYS A 23 8.20 -23.35 -8.85
C LYS A 23 9.59 -23.48 -8.23
N VAL A 24 9.82 -24.52 -7.43
CA VAL A 24 11.17 -24.84 -6.92
C VAL A 24 12.10 -25.24 -8.07
N ARG A 25 11.63 -26.04 -9.04
CA ARG A 25 12.42 -26.46 -10.22
C ARG A 25 12.71 -25.31 -11.20
N GLU A 26 11.80 -24.35 -11.31
CA GLU A 26 11.96 -23.15 -12.15
C GLU A 26 13.04 -22.17 -11.65
N GLY A 27 13.63 -22.43 -10.48
CA GLY A 27 15.00 -21.99 -10.20
C GLY A 27 15.20 -20.81 -9.26
N ALA A 28 14.28 -20.56 -8.31
CA ALA A 28 14.44 -19.50 -7.32
C ALA A 28 14.52 -19.98 -5.85
N PHE A 29 14.30 -21.26 -5.57
CA PHE A 29 14.23 -21.78 -4.19
C PHE A 29 14.95 -23.11 -4.07
N ALA A 30 15.70 -23.31 -2.97
CA ALA A 30 16.41 -24.56 -2.71
C ALA A 30 15.48 -25.65 -2.14
N THR A 31 14.39 -25.27 -1.48
CA THR A 31 13.43 -26.21 -0.87
C THR A 31 11.99 -25.72 -0.96
N THR A 32 11.04 -26.66 -0.92
CA THR A 32 9.60 -26.38 -0.77
C THR A 32 9.31 -25.46 0.42
N SER A 33 9.95 -25.71 1.57
CA SER A 33 9.76 -24.93 2.79
C SER A 33 10.23 -23.48 2.65
N GLU A 34 11.26 -23.24 1.84
CA GLU A 34 11.74 -21.90 1.55
C GLU A 34 10.74 -21.13 0.69
N TYR A 35 10.22 -21.77 -0.37
CA TYR A 35 9.18 -21.19 -1.21
C TYR A 35 7.92 -20.83 -0.42
N ILE A 36 7.41 -21.77 0.39
CA ILE A 36 6.23 -21.53 1.22
C ILE A 36 6.48 -20.41 2.23
N ARG A 37 7.67 -20.35 2.83
CA ARG A 37 8.03 -19.26 3.76
C ARG A 37 8.02 -17.91 3.04
N ASP A 38 8.62 -17.83 1.87
CA ASP A 38 8.64 -16.59 1.08
C ASP A 38 7.24 -16.17 0.62
N LEU A 39 6.43 -17.12 0.16
CA LEU A 39 5.04 -16.89 -0.22
C LEU A 39 4.21 -16.33 0.94
N VAL A 40 4.29 -16.97 2.11
CA VAL A 40 3.58 -16.52 3.32
C VAL A 40 4.11 -15.16 3.78
N ARG A 41 5.42 -14.93 3.74
CA ARG A 41 6.03 -13.65 4.12
C ARG A 41 5.56 -12.52 3.21
N THR A 42 5.60 -12.73 1.91
CA THR A 42 5.16 -11.75 0.92
C THR A 42 3.69 -11.40 1.13
N ARG A 43 2.85 -12.41 1.34
CA ARG A 43 1.43 -12.18 1.60
C ARG A 43 1.19 -11.43 2.91
N TYR A 44 1.89 -11.80 3.99
CA TYR A 44 1.82 -11.12 5.28
C TYR A 44 2.23 -9.64 5.19
N LEU A 45 3.33 -9.34 4.49
CA LEU A 45 3.78 -7.97 4.29
C LEU A 45 2.77 -7.14 3.49
N ALA A 46 2.20 -7.71 2.42
CA ALA A 46 1.18 -7.06 1.62
C ALA A 46 -0.10 -6.75 2.43
N GLU A 47 -0.52 -7.65 3.32
CA GLU A 47 -1.67 -7.40 4.21
C GLU A 47 -1.38 -6.27 5.18
N LYS A 48 -0.23 -6.32 5.84
CA LYS A 48 0.18 -5.28 6.79
C LYS A 48 0.28 -3.91 6.11
N GLU A 49 0.81 -3.85 4.90
CA GLU A 49 0.90 -2.61 4.14
C GLU A 49 -0.49 -2.10 3.73
N ARG A 50 -1.37 -2.99 3.25
CA ARG A 50 -2.76 -2.62 2.91
C ARG A 50 -3.50 -2.05 4.11
N GLU A 51 -3.40 -2.70 5.27
CA GLU A 51 -4.01 -2.23 6.50
C GLU A 51 -3.44 -0.88 6.94
N ALA A 52 -2.12 -0.68 6.84
CA ALA A 52 -1.51 0.60 7.15
C ALA A 52 -2.03 1.72 6.24
N ARG A 53 -2.11 1.46 4.92
CA ARG A 53 -2.66 2.42 3.94
C ARG A 53 -4.12 2.75 4.23
N LEU A 54 -4.94 1.75 4.57
CA LEU A 54 -6.34 1.98 4.93
C LEU A 54 -6.47 2.83 6.19
N ARG A 55 -5.70 2.54 7.24
CA ARG A 55 -5.69 3.38 8.46
C ARG A 55 -5.30 4.83 8.16
N THR A 56 -4.30 5.05 7.31
CA THR A 56 -3.90 6.40 6.89
C THR A 56 -5.02 7.10 6.12
N LEU A 57 -5.69 6.39 5.22
CA LEU A 57 -6.82 6.93 4.46
C LEU A 57 -7.99 7.30 5.38
N ASP A 58 -8.36 6.40 6.30
CA ASP A 58 -9.44 6.64 7.25
C ASP A 58 -9.17 7.85 8.14
N ALA A 59 -7.91 8.02 8.58
CA ALA A 59 -7.50 9.20 9.35
C ALA A 59 -7.62 10.50 8.54
N ALA A 60 -7.14 10.51 7.29
CA ALA A 60 -7.22 11.68 6.41
C ALA A 60 -8.68 12.04 6.07
N LEU A 61 -9.54 11.03 5.89
CA LEU A 61 -10.97 11.25 5.68
C LEU A 61 -11.64 11.82 6.93
N ALA A 62 -11.33 11.30 8.12
CA ALA A 62 -11.87 11.81 9.37
C ALA A 62 -11.46 13.29 9.60
N GLU A 63 -10.21 13.63 9.30
CA GLU A 63 -9.72 15.01 9.33
C GLU A 63 -10.50 15.90 8.35
N GLY A 64 -10.63 15.48 7.08
CA GLY A 64 -11.36 16.24 6.08
C GLY A 64 -12.86 16.44 6.40
N ILE A 65 -13.49 15.43 7.00
CA ILE A 65 -14.88 15.55 7.49
C ILE A 65 -14.96 16.55 8.64
N ALA A 66 -14.05 16.48 9.61
CA ALA A 66 -14.01 17.42 10.73
C ALA A 66 -13.74 18.87 10.27
N ASP A 67 -12.91 19.05 9.24
CA ASP A 67 -12.70 20.36 8.60
C ASP A 67 -13.98 20.87 7.93
N ALA A 68 -14.70 20.00 7.21
CA ALA A 68 -15.96 20.35 6.58
C ALA A 68 -17.04 20.74 7.61
N GLU A 69 -17.20 19.95 8.68
CA GLU A 69 -18.14 20.24 9.77
C GLU A 69 -17.82 21.55 10.50
N ALA A 70 -16.53 21.87 10.65
CA ALA A 70 -16.07 23.11 11.25
C ALA A 70 -16.09 24.31 10.29
N GLY A 71 -16.52 24.12 9.04
CA GLY A 71 -16.55 25.17 8.02
C GLY A 71 -15.16 25.59 7.51
N ARG A 72 -14.10 24.81 7.76
CA ARG A 72 -12.74 25.00 7.22
C ARG A 72 -12.63 24.53 5.77
N VAL A 73 -13.64 24.88 4.97
CA VAL A 73 -13.71 24.59 3.54
C VAL A 73 -13.72 25.88 2.75
N MET A 74 -13.25 25.83 1.52
CA MET A 74 -13.29 26.98 0.61
C MET A 74 -13.79 26.55 -0.76
N PRO A 75 -14.44 27.47 -1.50
CA PRO A 75 -14.80 27.22 -2.89
C PRO A 75 -13.58 26.83 -3.72
N VAL A 76 -13.76 25.83 -4.59
CA VAL A 76 -12.66 25.29 -5.41
C VAL A 76 -11.99 26.36 -6.29
N GLY A 77 -12.75 27.34 -6.78
CA GLY A 77 -12.22 28.45 -7.58
C GLY A 77 -11.27 29.35 -6.79
N GLU A 78 -11.58 29.62 -5.51
CA GLU A 78 -10.73 30.40 -4.61
C GLU A 78 -9.46 29.62 -4.25
N ALA A 79 -9.59 28.31 -3.98
CA ALA A 79 -8.44 27.44 -3.72
C ALA A 79 -7.44 27.45 -4.89
N PHE A 80 -7.93 27.29 -6.13
CA PHE A 80 -7.08 27.33 -7.31
C PHE A 80 -6.46 28.70 -7.57
N ALA A 81 -7.19 29.79 -7.32
CA ALA A 81 -6.63 31.14 -7.42
C ALA A 81 -5.48 31.34 -6.42
N ARG A 82 -5.64 30.89 -5.17
CA ARG A 82 -4.59 30.95 -4.15
C ARG A 82 -3.35 30.15 -4.55
N ILE A 83 -3.54 28.93 -5.05
CA ILE A 83 -2.43 28.05 -5.48
C ILE A 83 -1.67 28.68 -6.65
N ARG A 84 -2.36 29.26 -7.65
CA ARG A 84 -1.69 29.91 -8.78
C ARG A 84 -0.89 31.14 -8.36
N ALA A 85 -1.44 31.95 -7.45
CA ALA A 85 -0.74 33.11 -6.90
C ALA A 85 0.52 32.69 -6.15
N GLU A 86 0.44 31.63 -5.33
CA GLU A 86 1.58 31.10 -4.58
C GLU A 86 2.67 30.50 -5.49
N LEU A 87 2.27 29.90 -6.61
CA LEU A 87 3.19 29.34 -7.61
C LEU A 87 3.67 30.35 -8.66
N GLY A 88 3.24 31.62 -8.59
CA GLY A 88 3.61 32.66 -9.57
C GLY A 88 3.08 32.41 -10.99
N LEU A 89 1.99 31.66 -11.13
CA LEU A 89 1.39 31.30 -12.42
C LEU A 89 0.39 32.35 -12.93
N ASP A 90 0.20 33.44 -12.20
CA ASP A 90 -0.69 34.54 -12.56
C ASP A 90 -0.02 35.57 -13.51
N ASP A 91 1.29 35.43 -13.79
CA ASP A 91 2.11 36.42 -14.53
C ASP A 91 2.10 36.28 -16.07
N ASP A 92 1.27 35.39 -16.67
CA ASP A 92 1.18 35.24 -18.14
C ASP A 92 -0.10 35.83 -18.77
N ALA A 93 -0.82 36.67 -18.02
CA ALA A 93 -1.89 37.51 -18.55
C ALA A 93 -1.35 38.90 -18.95
N GLY A 94 -0.33 38.95 -19.80
CA GLY A 94 0.17 40.24 -20.28
C GLY A 94 1.55 40.22 -20.91
N LYS A 95 1.69 39.61 -22.09
CA LYS A 95 2.71 40.06 -23.04
C LYS A 95 2.06 40.31 -24.41
N PRO A 96 2.16 41.54 -24.95
CA PRO A 96 1.63 41.90 -26.26
C PRO A 96 2.37 41.20 -27.40
#